data_AF-A0A3Q3IT45-F1
#
_entry.id   AF-A0A3Q3IT45-F1
#
_cell.length_a   1.000
_cell.length_b   1.000
_cell.length_c   1.000
_cell.angle_alpha   90.00
_cell.angle_beta   90.00
_cell.angle_gamma   90.00
#
_symmetry.space_group_name_H-M   'P 1'
#
loop_
_entity.id
_entity.type
_entity.pdbx_description
1 polymer ?
#
loop_
_entity_poly.entity_id
_entity_poly.type
_entity_poly.pdbx_seq_one_letter_code
_entity_poly.pdbx_strand_id
1 'polypeptide(L)' 'MNVSCRVRYVHVYRGRREDVNLQIGSYAKRTTLFTDALERGNISLQIKNVTLADQGRYRCFIPKINTNMNDAVVQLLKIV' A
#
# COMPACT_ATOMS: atom_id res chain seq x y z
N MET A 1 24.24 4.68 19.24
CA MET A 1 23.62 5.50 18.18
C MET A 1 22.43 4.71 17.63
N ASN A 2 21.21 5.20 17.88
CA ASN A 2 19.97 4.46 17.62
C ASN A 2 19.56 4.60 16.15
N VAL A 3 19.73 3.54 15.34
CA VAL A 3 19.14 3.49 13.99
C VAL A 3 17.82 2.76 14.08
N SER A 4 16.76 3.46 14.44
CA SER A 4 15.39 2.98 14.20
C SER A 4 15.02 3.36 12.77
N CYS A 5 15.37 2.50 11.80
CA CYS A 5 14.82 2.58 10.46
C CYS A 5 13.33 2.17 10.53
N ARG A 6 12.46 3.11 10.92
CA ARG A 6 11.02 2.89 10.83
C ARG A 6 10.67 2.82 9.35
N VAL A 7 10.48 1.61 8.82
CA VAL A 7 9.87 1.41 7.51
C VAL A 7 8.51 2.11 7.53
N ARG A 8 8.36 3.16 6.73
CA ARG A 8 7.09 3.89 6.58
C ARG A 8 6.43 3.43 5.29
N TYR A 9 5.13 3.19 5.34
CA TYR A 9 4.38 2.61 4.23
C TYR A 9 3.61 3.67 3.46
N VAL A 10 3.33 3.42 2.18
CA VAL A 10 2.43 4.26 1.38
C VAL A 10 0.99 4.07 1.82
N HIS A 11 0.61 2.82 2.10
CA HIS A 11 -0.69 2.44 2.62
C HIS A 11 -0.53 1.21 3.52
N VAL A 12 -1.31 1.14 4.60
CA VAL A 12 -1.36 -0.03 5.50
C VAL A 12 -2.82 -0.38 5.76
N TYR A 13 -3.17 -1.63 5.51
CA TYR A 13 -4.49 -2.17 5.79
C TYR A 13 -4.36 -3.43 6.65
N ARG A 14 -4.90 -3.39 7.87
CA ARG A 14 -4.85 -4.51 8.82
C ARG A 14 -6.09 -4.50 9.72
N GLY A 15 -6.58 -5.67 10.12
CA GLY A 15 -7.78 -5.76 10.95
C GLY A 15 -9.03 -5.14 10.30
N ARG A 16 -9.13 -5.25 8.96
CA ARG A 16 -10.19 -4.65 8.13
C ARG A 16 -10.26 -3.12 8.19
N ARG A 17 -9.16 -2.45 8.55
CA ARG A 17 -9.08 -1.00 8.68
C ARG A 17 -7.77 -0.47 8.14
N GLU A 18 -7.80 0.79 7.71
CA GLU A 18 -6.60 1.54 7.37
C GLU A 18 -5.84 1.91 8.65
N ASP A 19 -4.52 1.72 8.65
CA ASP A 19 -3.63 2.18 9.72
C ASP A 19 -2.79 3.37 9.27
N VAL A 20 -3.28 4.56 9.59
CA VAL A 20 -2.65 5.83 9.22
C VAL A 20 -1.37 6.13 10.01
N ASN A 21 -1.15 5.49 11.17
CA ASN A 21 -0.01 5.80 12.04
C ASN A 21 1.32 5.27 11.47
N LEU A 22 1.24 4.26 10.61
CA LEU A 22 2.39 3.65 9.94
C LEU A 22 2.61 4.21 8.52
N GLN A 23 1.72 5.10 8.07
CA GLN A 23 1.82 5.72 6.75
C GLN A 23 2.84 6.86 6.71
N ILE A 24 3.43 7.04 5.53
CA ILE A 24 4.16 8.25 5.19
C ILE A 24 3.14 9.39 5.08
N GLY A 25 3.37 10.49 5.80
CA GLY A 25 2.43 11.62 5.88
C GLY A 25 2.04 12.23 4.52
N SER A 26 2.92 12.22 3.53
CA SER A 26 2.62 12.72 2.17
C SER A 26 1.63 11.87 1.38
N TYR A 27 1.33 10.65 1.84
CA TYR A 27 0.37 9.72 1.25
C TYR A 27 -0.94 9.63 2.05
N ALA A 28 -0.96 10.20 3.26
CA ALA A 28 -2.14 10.20 4.11
C ALA A 28 -3.33 10.85 3.39
N LYS A 29 -4.51 10.21 3.45
CA LYS A 29 -5.75 10.63 2.76
C LYS A 29 -5.66 10.66 1.22
N ARG A 30 -4.50 10.34 0.64
CA ARG A 30 -4.30 10.24 -0.80
C ARG A 30 -4.37 8.80 -1.28
N THR A 31 -4.31 7.81 -0.39
CA THR A 31 -4.40 6.41 -0.80
C THR A 31 -5.80 5.85 -0.63
N THR A 32 -6.20 4.92 -1.49
CA THR A 32 -7.47 4.20 -1.37
C THR A 32 -7.27 2.76 -1.86
N LEU A 33 -7.58 1.81 -0.99
CA LEU A 33 -7.62 0.38 -1.30
C LEU A 33 -9.05 -0.01 -1.65
N PHE A 34 -9.24 -0.81 -2.70
CA PHE A 34 -10.55 -1.33 -3.09
C PHE A 34 -10.97 -2.48 -2.17
N THR A 35 -11.42 -2.17 -0.95
CA THR A 35 -11.68 -3.16 0.11
C THR A 35 -12.68 -4.23 -0.30
N ASP A 36 -13.73 -3.88 -1.05
CA ASP A 36 -14.76 -4.80 -1.51
C ASP A 36 -14.27 -5.76 -2.61
N ALA A 37 -13.09 -5.49 -3.17
CA ALA A 37 -12.47 -6.29 -4.20
C ALA A 37 -11.35 -7.19 -3.65
N LEU A 38 -10.97 -7.02 -2.38
CA LEU A 38 -9.94 -7.83 -1.71
C LEU A 38 -10.32 -9.32 -1.66
N GLU A 39 -11.60 -9.63 -1.42
CA GLU A 39 -12.11 -11.01 -1.39
C GLU A 39 -11.98 -11.71 -2.75
N ARG A 40 -11.91 -10.94 -3.83
CA ARG A 40 -11.69 -11.45 -5.20
C ARG A 40 -10.21 -11.39 -5.61
N GLY A 41 -9.30 -11.12 -4.68
CA GLY A 41 -7.86 -11.02 -4.93
C GLY A 41 -7.40 -9.70 -5.57
N ASN A 42 -8.29 -8.71 -5.72
CA ASN A 42 -7.89 -7.40 -6.24
C ASN A 42 -7.29 -6.55 -5.11
N ILE A 43 -5.96 -6.43 -5.14
CA ILE A 43 -5.16 -5.67 -4.20
C ILE A 43 -4.68 -4.32 -4.79
N SER A 44 -5.40 -3.80 -5.79
CA SER A 44 -5.07 -2.51 -6.42
C SER A 44 -5.13 -1.39 -5.39
N LEU A 45 -4.17 -0.47 -5.47
CA LEU A 45 -4.12 0.73 -4.66
C LEU A 45 -4.20 1.95 -5.56
N GLN A 46 -5.10 2.87 -5.26
CA GLN A 46 -5.16 4.17 -5.91
C GLN A 46 -4.40 5.21 -5.07
N ILE A 47 -3.59 6.04 -5.73
CA ILE A 47 -3.02 7.26 -5.15
C ILE A 47 -3.72 8.45 -5.83
N LYS A 48 -4.31 9.35 -5.05
CA LYS A 48 -5.05 10.54 -5.49
C LYS A 48 -4.11 11.75 -5.53
N ASN A 49 -4.40 12.69 -6.43
CA ASN A 49 -3.64 13.93 -6.63
C ASN A 49 -2.15 13.65 -6.86
N VAL A 50 -1.82 12.74 -7.78
CA VAL A 50 -0.44 12.29 -8.04
C VAL A 50 0.44 13.48 -8.43
N THR A 51 1.66 13.49 -7.92
CA THR A 51 2.69 14.49 -8.16
C THR A 51 3.97 13.83 -8.68
N LEU A 52 4.91 14.63 -9.19
CA LEU A 52 6.24 14.12 -9.58
C LEU A 52 6.99 13.45 -8.41
N ALA A 53 6.71 13.86 -7.17
CA ALA A 53 7.32 13.28 -5.97
C ALA A 53 6.84 11.85 -5.67
N ASP A 54 5.70 11.43 -6.25
CA ASP A 54 5.19 10.06 -6.14
C ASP A 54 5.81 9.14 -7.22
N GLN A 55 6.77 9.63 -8.02
CA GLN A 55 7.48 8.76 -8.95
C GLN A 55 8.39 7.79 -8.19
N GLY A 56 8.15 6.49 -8.38
CA GLY A 56 9.00 5.46 -7.80
C GLY A 56 8.51 4.06 -8.06
N ARG A 57 9.30 3.08 -7.60
CA ARG A 57 8.88 1.68 -7.54
C ARG A 57 8.23 1.43 -6.20
N TYR A 58 7.05 0.83 -6.23
CA TYR A 58 6.31 0.41 -5.05
C TYR A 58 6.39 -1.10 -4.91
N ARG A 59 6.42 -1.58 -3.67
CA ARG A 59 6.36 -3.01 -3.35
C ARG A 59 5.12 -3.27 -2.50
N CYS A 60 4.31 -4.25 -2.92
CA CYS A 60 3.23 -4.77 -2.10
C CYS A 60 3.79 -5.85 -1.17
N PHE A 61 3.38 -5.85 0.09
CA PHE A 61 3.70 -6.90 1.05
C PHE A 61 2.40 -7.40 1.67
N ILE A 62 2.13 -8.69 1.49
CA ILE A 62 0.98 -9.39 2.07
C ILE A 62 1.57 -10.43 3.02
N PRO A 63 1.50 -10.23 4.35
CA PRO A 63 1.99 -11.22 5.30
C PRO A 63 1.22 -12.52 5.08
N LYS A 64 1.94 -13.65 5.00
CA LYS A 64 1.42 -14.99 4.67
C LYS A 64 0.02 -15.21 5.22
N ILE A 65 -0.96 -15.19 4.31
CA ILE A 65 -2.10 -16.09 4.39
C ILE A 65 -1.49 -17.49 4.22
N ASN A 66 -1.93 -18.52 4.94
CA ASN A 66 -1.43 -19.89 4.78
C ASN A 66 -1.84 -20.49 3.41
N THR A 67 -1.46 -19.86 2.30
CA THR A 67 -1.66 -20.29 0.93
C THR A 67 -0.41 -19.91 0.12
N ASN A 68 0.00 -20.79 -0.79
CA ASN A 68 1.24 -20.73 -1.56
C ASN A 68 1.30 -19.60 -2.61
N MET A 69 0.99 -18.35 -2.26
CA MET A 69 1.17 -17.18 -3.14
C MET A 69 2.36 -16.35 -2.65
N ASN A 70 3.51 -16.52 -3.29
CA ASN A 70 4.77 -16.01 -2.77
C ASN A 70 5.10 -14.56 -3.11
N ASP A 71 4.52 -13.94 -4.13
CA ASP A 71 4.65 -12.51 -4.40
C ASP A 71 3.66 -12.12 -5.50
N ALA A 72 2.94 -11.00 -5.35
CA ALA A 72 2.08 -10.45 -6.39
C ALA A 72 2.69 -9.14 -6.92
N VAL A 73 3.01 -9.11 -8.21
CA VAL A 73 3.36 -7.86 -8.90
C VAL A 73 2.06 -7.11 -9.17
N VAL A 74 1.77 -6.08 -8.37
CA VAL A 74 0.60 -5.23 -8.57
C VAL A 74 0.94 -4.16 -9.60
N GLN A 75 0.15 -4.10 -10.68
CA GLN A 75 0.22 -2.99 -11.63
C GLN A 75 -0.54 -1.81 -11.04
N LEU A 76 0.20 -0.79 -10.59
CA LEU A 76 -0.40 0.46 -10.15
C LEU A 76 -0.87 1.23 -11.39
N LEU A 77 -2.19 1.38 -11.53
CA LEU A 77 -2.78 2.27 -12.52
C LEU A 77 -2.43 3.72 -12.13
N LYS A 78 -1.42 4.29 -12.81
CA LYS A 78 -1.21 5.75 -12.84
C LYS A 78 -2.34 6.34 -13.68
N ILE A 79 -3.36 6.88 -13.03
CA ILE A 79 -4.32 7.76 -13.71
C ILE A 79 -3.72 9.16 -13.59
N VAL A 80 -3.29 9.69 -14.73
CA VAL A 80 -2.90 11.09 -14.94
C VAL A 80 -4.16 11.91 -15.19
#